data_AF-A0A9D8RFR0-F1
#
_entry.id   AF-A0A9D8RFR0-F1
#
_cell.length_a   1.000
_cell.length_b   1.000
_cell.length_c   1.000
_cell.angle_alpha   90.00
_cell.angle_beta   90.00
_cell.angle_gamma   90.00
#
_symmetry.space_group_name_H-M   'P 1'
#
loop_
_entity.id
_entity.type
_entity.pdbx_description
1 polymer ?
#
loop_
_entity_poly.entity_id
_entity_poly.type
_entity_poly.pdbx_seq_one_letter_code
_entity_poly.pdbx_strand_id
1 'polypeptide(L)'
;MRFISLFSKHMALIYRCISIVAAILISAVTVFFMITGAYSFTDFRLYINLFSLVFVVVSIVWPVKIEFLATVSFVYAVEILLTKTLTEDLMGFMMYVLTCAILFSRGFFRKNRIGKIIVAIIIFFVLFSTELRFGVNTFVESLFVLAEYSFVLFLIILFYYLYLRNQGKSPIEKELDLSLFQELTDRDKEWIELILQETKYSTIASQYKVTEGTVKNRMRCIFKTLDVSDRIGFMATYGGYKIKK
;
A
#
# COMPACT_ATOMS: atom_id res chain seq x y z
N MET A 1 13.07 10.75 -10.88
CA MET A 1 12.35 10.50 -9.62
C MET A 1 13.39 10.30 -8.50
N ARG A 2 13.75 11.37 -7.77
CA ARG A 2 14.60 11.27 -6.57
C ARG A 2 13.76 10.62 -5.47
N PHE A 3 14.20 9.49 -4.92
CA PHE A 3 13.58 8.92 -3.73
C PHE A 3 13.74 9.95 -2.61
N ILE A 4 12.64 10.61 -2.27
CA ILE A 4 12.45 11.21 -0.95
C ILE A 4 12.86 10.12 0.04
N SER A 5 13.77 10.45 0.96
CA SER A 5 14.30 9.53 1.95
C SER A 5 13.16 8.87 2.74
N LEU A 6 12.68 7.72 2.26
CA LEU A 6 11.62 6.92 2.87
C LEU A 6 11.98 6.45 4.29
N PHE A 7 13.24 6.60 4.68
CA PHE A 7 13.70 6.50 6.05
C PHE A 7 13.65 7.87 6.74
N SER A 8 12.44 8.33 7.05
CA SER A 8 12.28 9.30 8.13
C SER A 8 12.69 8.63 9.45
N LYS A 9 13.12 9.43 10.44
CA LYS A 9 13.45 8.91 11.78
C LYS A 9 12.29 8.07 12.38
N HIS A 10 11.05 8.41 12.04
CA HIS A 10 9.85 7.69 12.47
C HIS A 10 9.73 6.30 11.84
N MET A 11 10.00 6.16 10.54
CA MET A 11 9.99 4.85 9.88
C MET A 11 11.07 3.92 10.43
N ALA A 12 12.27 4.46 10.70
CA ALA A 12 13.34 3.68 11.34
C ALA A 12 12.92 3.16 12.74
N LEU A 13 12.19 3.97 13.51
CA LEU A 13 11.68 3.57 14.82
C LEU A 13 10.62 2.46 14.71
N ILE A 14 9.69 2.58 13.77
CA ILE A 14 8.68 1.53 13.50
C ILE A 14 9.37 0.19 13.16
N TYR A 15 10.36 0.20 12.27
CA TYR A 15 11.08 -1.04 11.92
C TYR A 15 11.87 -1.64 13.10
N ARG A 16 12.41 -0.80 13.99
CA ARG A 16 13.03 -1.29 15.24
C ARG A 16 12.01 -1.96 16.13
N CYS A 17 10.84 -1.35 16.33
CA CYS A 17 9.76 -1.95 17.12
C CYS A 17 9.33 -3.30 16.54
N ILE A 18 9.12 -3.37 15.21
CA ILE A 18 8.80 -4.64 14.52
C ILE A 18 9.89 -5.68 14.74
N SER A 19 11.17 -5.29 14.61
CA SER A 19 12.30 -6.21 14.79
C SER A 19 12.44 -6.70 16.24
N ILE A 20 12.20 -5.83 17.23
CA ILE A 20 12.20 -6.21 18.65
C ILE A 20 11.09 -7.22 18.93
N VAL A 21 9.87 -6.95 18.44
CA VAL A 21 8.74 -7.89 18.59
C VAL A 21 9.05 -9.22 17.92
N ALA A 22 9.60 -9.21 16.70
CA ALA A 22 10.01 -10.43 16.00
C ALA A 22 11.09 -11.20 16.78
N ALA A 23 12.09 -10.51 17.35
CA ALA A 23 13.14 -11.15 18.14
C ALA A 23 12.58 -11.82 19.40
N ILE A 24 11.66 -11.14 20.11
CA ILE A 24 10.99 -11.69 21.29
C ILE A 24 10.18 -12.93 20.91
N LEU A 25 9.39 -12.87 19.83
CA LEU A 25 8.57 -14.00 19.38
C LEU A 25 9.43 -15.20 18.97
N ILE A 26 10.45 -14.99 18.13
CA ILE A 26 11.36 -16.07 17.70
C ILE A 26 12.06 -16.70 18.91
N SER A 27 12.52 -15.87 19.85
CA SER A 27 13.18 -16.37 21.08
C SER A 27 12.22 -17.17 21.95
N ALA A 28 11.01 -16.65 22.19
CA ALA A 28 10.00 -17.30 23.01
C ALA A 28 9.58 -18.66 22.41
N VAL A 29 9.34 -18.69 21.10
CA VAL A 29 8.99 -19.92 20.37
C VAL A 29 10.14 -20.94 20.43
N THR A 30 11.38 -20.49 20.22
CA THR A 30 12.55 -21.39 20.27
C THR A 30 12.75 -21.98 21.66
N VAL A 31 12.67 -21.15 22.70
CA VAL A 31 12.81 -21.58 24.09
C VAL A 31 11.67 -22.53 24.47
N PHE A 32 10.43 -22.24 24.10
CA PHE A 32 9.28 -23.09 24.35
C PHE A 32 9.45 -24.49 23.73
N PHE A 33 9.85 -24.56 22.46
CA PHE A 33 10.05 -25.85 21.78
C PHE A 33 11.27 -26.63 22.28
N MET A 34 12.31 -25.96 22.78
CA MET A 34 13.39 -26.63 23.50
C MET A 34 12.92 -27.22 24.83
N ILE A 35 12.18 -26.45 25.63
CA ILE A 35 11.69 -26.88 26.95
C ILE A 35 10.73 -28.07 26.83
N THR A 36 9.86 -28.04 25.84
CA THR A 36 8.91 -29.14 25.57
C THR A 36 9.55 -30.38 24.94
N GLY A 37 10.85 -30.31 24.59
CA GLY A 37 11.57 -31.39 23.93
C GLY A 37 11.16 -31.63 22.47
N ALA A 38 10.38 -30.71 21.89
CA ALA A 38 9.94 -30.79 20.50
C ALA A 38 11.09 -30.53 19.50
N TYR A 39 12.10 -29.74 19.92
CA TYR A 39 13.34 -29.56 19.17
C TYR A 39 14.47 -30.38 19.78
N SER A 40 15.05 -31.27 18.99
CA SER A 40 16.35 -31.85 19.28
C SER A 40 17.47 -30.92 18.78
N PHE A 41 18.69 -31.11 19.27
CA PHE A 41 19.86 -30.40 18.75
C PHE A 41 20.16 -30.68 17.27
N THR A 42 19.54 -31.71 16.69
CA THR A 42 19.67 -32.06 15.27
C THR A 42 18.55 -31.50 14.41
N ASP A 43 17.55 -30.82 15.01
CA ASP A 43 16.41 -30.28 14.28
C ASP A 43 16.83 -29.06 13.43
N PHE A 44 16.59 -29.14 12.13
CA PHE A 44 16.87 -28.06 11.18
C PHE A 44 16.15 -26.75 11.55
N ARG A 45 14.96 -26.83 12.15
CA ARG A 45 14.17 -25.66 12.58
C ARG A 45 14.88 -24.84 13.65
N LEU A 46 15.62 -25.50 14.54
CA LEU A 46 16.40 -24.82 15.55
C LEU A 46 17.47 -23.91 14.90
N TYR A 47 18.18 -24.42 13.90
CA TYR A 47 19.20 -23.66 13.19
C TYR A 47 18.60 -22.48 12.40
N ILE A 48 17.42 -22.66 11.79
CA ILE A 48 16.69 -21.57 11.13
C ILE A 48 16.32 -20.48 12.13
N ASN A 49 15.83 -20.85 13.31
CA ASN A 49 15.42 -19.87 14.33
C ASN A 49 16.62 -19.09 14.86
N LEU A 50 17.74 -19.77 15.14
CA LEU A 50 18.99 -19.13 15.58
C LEU A 50 19.55 -18.19 14.51
N PHE A 51 19.61 -18.65 13.25
CA PHE A 51 20.01 -17.84 12.11
C PHE A 51 19.11 -16.60 11.98
N SER A 52 17.80 -16.79 12.08
CA SER A 52 16.82 -15.71 11.99
C SER A 52 16.97 -14.71 13.12
N LEU A 53 17.21 -15.19 14.35
CA LEU A 53 17.43 -14.34 15.51
C LEU A 53 18.62 -13.41 15.31
N VAL A 54 19.74 -13.91 14.77
CA VAL A 54 20.92 -13.08 14.44
C VAL A 54 20.54 -11.96 13.47
N PHE A 55 19.84 -12.28 12.39
CA PHE A 55 19.45 -11.30 11.36
C PHE A 55 18.44 -10.27 11.90
N VAL A 56 17.52 -10.67 12.76
CA VAL A 56 16.58 -9.76 13.41
C VAL A 56 17.30 -8.84 14.40
N VAL A 57 18.24 -9.35 15.20
CA VAL A 57 19.05 -8.53 16.11
C VAL A 57 19.89 -7.50 15.35
N VAL A 58 20.50 -7.92 14.23
CA VAL A 58 21.22 -7.00 13.32
C VAL A 58 20.27 -5.93 12.77
N SER A 59 19.02 -6.27 12.49
CA SER A 59 17.99 -5.33 12.01
C SER A 59 17.56 -4.31 13.08
N ILE A 60 17.64 -4.65 14.38
CA ILE A 60 17.40 -3.69 15.48
C ILE A 60 18.47 -2.60 15.50
N VAL A 61 19.74 -2.98 15.37
CA VAL A 61 20.88 -2.06 15.38
C VAL A 61 20.87 -1.19 14.11
N TRP A 62 20.67 -1.82 12.95
CA TRP A 62 20.68 -1.16 11.63
C TRP A 62 19.33 -1.31 10.91
N PRO A 63 18.29 -0.54 11.31
CA PRO A 63 16.95 -0.65 10.74
C PRO A 63 16.87 -0.26 9.25
N VAL A 64 17.89 0.44 8.73
CA VAL A 64 18.00 0.80 7.31
C VAL A 64 18.21 -0.45 6.43
N LYS A 65 18.71 -1.56 7.00
CA LYS A 65 18.95 -2.83 6.31
C LYS A 65 17.79 -3.81 6.49
N ILE A 66 16.56 -3.37 6.17
CA ILE A 66 15.35 -4.21 6.15
C ILE A 66 15.47 -5.46 5.25
N GLU A 67 16.46 -5.49 4.35
CA GLU A 67 16.83 -6.65 3.53
C GLU A 67 17.09 -7.90 4.39
N PHE A 68 17.59 -7.74 5.62
CA PHE A 68 17.75 -8.84 6.56
C PHE A 68 16.41 -9.47 6.97
N LEU A 69 15.36 -8.67 7.14
CA LEU A 69 14.00 -9.19 7.36
C LEU A 69 13.46 -9.90 6.12
N ALA A 70 13.84 -9.48 4.91
CA ALA A 70 13.48 -10.21 3.69
C ALA A 70 14.13 -11.60 3.65
N THR A 71 15.39 -11.71 4.06
CA THR A 71 16.12 -12.99 4.17
C THR A 71 15.46 -13.90 5.20
N VAL A 72 15.14 -13.38 6.38
CA VAL A 72 14.45 -14.14 7.44
C VAL A 72 13.10 -14.65 6.94
N SER A 73 12.28 -13.76 6.37
CA SER A 73 10.97 -14.12 5.82
C SER A 73 11.10 -15.18 4.71
N PHE A 74 12.13 -15.08 3.86
CA PHE A 74 12.35 -16.05 2.79
C PHE A 74 12.71 -17.43 3.33
N VAL A 75 13.59 -17.51 4.34
CA VAL A 75 13.99 -18.77 4.96
C VAL A 75 12.79 -19.45 5.62
N TYR A 76 11.95 -18.71 6.36
CA TYR A 76 10.71 -19.25 6.91
C TYR A 76 9.71 -19.66 5.83
N ALA A 77 9.58 -18.88 4.75
CA ALA A 77 8.71 -19.25 3.64
C ALA A 77 9.13 -20.60 3.03
N VAL A 78 10.43 -20.79 2.80
CA VAL A 78 10.99 -22.05 2.29
C VAL A 78 10.74 -23.19 3.28
N GLU A 79 11.04 -23.01 4.56
CA GLU A 79 10.86 -24.07 5.57
C GLU A 79 9.39 -24.50 5.69
N ILE A 80 8.46 -23.54 5.75
CA ILE A 80 7.04 -23.84 5.93
C ILE A 80 6.48 -24.51 4.67
N LEU A 81 6.76 -23.98 3.47
CA LEU A 81 6.32 -24.60 2.22
C LEU A 81 6.95 -25.98 1.99
N LEU A 82 8.16 -26.20 2.51
CA LEU A 82 8.85 -27.50 2.49
C LEU A 82 8.50 -28.39 3.68
N THR A 83 7.62 -28.03 4.61
CA THR A 83 7.26 -28.95 5.73
C THR A 83 5.77 -29.11 5.95
N LYS A 84 4.96 -28.12 5.57
CA LYS A 84 3.52 -28.08 5.76
C LYS A 84 2.79 -27.84 4.44
N THR A 85 1.49 -28.11 4.44
CA THR A 85 0.60 -27.77 3.33
C THR A 85 0.03 -26.37 3.50
N LEU A 86 -0.31 -25.68 2.40
CA LEU A 86 -0.98 -24.38 2.45
C LEU A 86 -2.33 -24.43 3.15
N THR A 87 -3.02 -25.58 3.09
CA THR A 87 -4.28 -25.83 3.80
C THR A 87 -4.10 -25.84 5.32
N GLU A 88 -2.94 -26.28 5.82
CA GLU A 88 -2.62 -26.31 7.25
C GLU A 88 -2.04 -24.98 7.75
N ASP A 89 -1.17 -24.36 6.94
CA ASP A 89 -0.42 -23.17 7.36
C ASP A 89 -0.10 -22.24 6.19
N LEU A 90 -0.89 -21.16 6.09
CA LEU A 90 -0.72 -20.11 5.10
C LEU A 90 0.52 -19.23 5.34
N MET A 91 1.17 -19.35 6.51
CA MET A 91 2.27 -18.47 6.89
C MET A 91 3.43 -18.54 5.88
N GLY A 92 3.69 -19.70 5.27
CA GLY A 92 4.72 -19.86 4.24
C GLY A 92 4.50 -18.94 3.04
N PHE A 93 3.26 -18.90 2.53
CA PHE A 93 2.87 -18.00 1.43
C PHE A 93 2.97 -16.52 1.84
N MET A 94 2.47 -16.17 3.03
CA MET A 94 2.50 -14.78 3.51
C MET A 94 3.93 -14.27 3.73
N MET A 95 4.81 -15.12 4.26
CA MET A 95 6.24 -14.81 4.41
C MET A 95 6.93 -14.64 3.06
N TYR A 96 6.56 -15.44 2.05
CA TYR A 96 7.07 -15.28 0.68
C TYR A 96 6.66 -13.93 0.07
N VAL A 97 5.37 -13.57 0.20
CA VAL A 97 4.85 -12.27 -0.25
C VAL A 97 5.56 -11.13 0.47
N LEU A 98 5.80 -11.25 1.78
CA LEU A 98 6.53 -10.27 2.58
C LEU A 98 7.96 -10.09 2.08
N THR A 99 8.69 -11.17 1.76
CA THR A 99 10.01 -11.10 1.13
C THR A 99 9.96 -10.29 -0.17
N CYS A 100 9.02 -10.59 -1.06
CA CYS A 100 8.87 -9.86 -2.32
C CYS A 100 8.57 -8.37 -2.08
N ALA A 101 7.68 -8.05 -1.13
CA ALA A 101 7.33 -6.68 -0.78
C ALA A 101 8.54 -5.89 -0.24
N ILE A 102 9.34 -6.49 0.64
CA ILE A 102 10.55 -5.86 1.18
C ILE A 102 11.58 -5.64 0.07
N LEU A 103 11.86 -6.65 -0.76
CA LEU A 103 12.79 -6.52 -1.89
C LEU A 103 12.32 -5.46 -2.91
N PHE A 104 11.02 -5.38 -3.15
CA PHE A 104 10.43 -4.35 -4.01
C PHE A 104 10.59 -2.94 -3.43
N SER A 105 10.28 -2.74 -2.15
CA SER A 105 10.44 -1.43 -1.48
C SER A 105 11.90 -0.94 -1.49
N ARG A 106 12.87 -1.85 -1.46
CA ARG A 106 14.30 -1.56 -1.54
C ARG A 106 14.82 -1.32 -2.96
N GLY A 107 13.98 -1.52 -3.96
CA GLY A 107 14.34 -1.32 -5.36
C GLY A 107 15.21 -2.44 -5.94
N PHE A 108 15.22 -3.63 -5.33
CA PHE A 108 15.90 -4.81 -5.89
C PHE A 108 15.47 -5.08 -7.34
N PHE A 109 14.19 -4.86 -7.65
CA PHE A 109 13.60 -5.05 -8.97
C PHE A 109 13.79 -3.87 -9.94
N ARG A 110 14.59 -2.83 -9.62
CA ARG A 110 14.75 -1.66 -10.52
C ARG A 110 15.42 -2.01 -11.84
N LYS A 111 16.53 -2.76 -11.78
CA LYS A 111 17.26 -3.24 -12.97
C LYS A 111 16.73 -4.63 -13.35
N ASN A 112 16.43 -4.82 -14.63
CA ASN A 112 15.88 -6.08 -15.17
C ASN A 112 14.61 -6.54 -14.42
N ARG A 113 13.68 -5.59 -14.21
CA ARG A 113 12.46 -5.80 -13.40
C ARG A 113 11.71 -7.07 -13.78
N ILE A 114 11.44 -7.24 -15.07
CA ILE A 114 10.65 -8.37 -15.59
C ILE A 114 11.36 -9.69 -15.28
N GLY A 115 12.65 -9.82 -15.61
CA GLY A 115 13.42 -11.04 -15.37
C GLY A 115 13.45 -11.43 -13.88
N LYS A 116 13.65 -10.46 -12.98
CA LYS A 116 13.64 -10.72 -11.53
C LYS A 116 12.26 -11.13 -11.00
N ILE A 117 11.19 -10.53 -11.52
CA ILE A 117 9.81 -10.92 -11.17
C ILE A 117 9.54 -12.34 -11.65
N ILE A 118 9.92 -12.69 -12.88
CA ILE A 118 9.78 -14.05 -13.42
C ILE A 118 10.54 -15.05 -12.55
N VAL A 119 11.79 -14.74 -12.16
CA VAL A 119 12.58 -15.62 -11.28
C VAL A 119 11.91 -15.81 -9.92
N ALA A 120 11.37 -14.74 -9.31
CA ALA A 120 10.62 -14.87 -8.06
C ALA A 120 9.39 -15.78 -8.24
N ILE A 121 8.59 -15.55 -9.28
CA ILE A 121 7.43 -16.39 -9.60
C ILE A 121 7.83 -17.86 -9.78
N ILE A 122 8.90 -18.14 -10.53
CA ILE A 122 9.40 -19.50 -10.74
C ILE A 122 9.83 -20.13 -9.40
N ILE A 123 10.58 -19.42 -8.56
CA ILE A 123 11.00 -19.93 -7.24
C ILE A 123 9.77 -20.29 -6.40
N PHE A 124 8.75 -19.43 -6.38
CA PHE A 124 7.52 -19.72 -5.65
C PHE A 124 6.82 -20.98 -6.18
N PHE A 125 6.64 -21.11 -7.50
CA PHE A 125 5.99 -22.28 -8.09
C PHE A 125 6.80 -23.57 -7.88
N VAL A 126 8.13 -23.49 -7.88
CA VAL A 126 8.99 -24.65 -7.54
C VAL A 126 8.76 -25.09 -6.09
N LEU A 127 8.73 -24.14 -5.14
CA LEU A 127 8.44 -24.44 -3.74
C LEU A 127 7.01 -24.98 -3.56
N PHE A 128 6.03 -24.34 -4.18
CA PHE A 128 4.63 -24.76 -4.14
C PHE A 128 4.43 -26.15 -4.76
N SER A 129 5.18 -26.51 -5.81
CA SER A 129 5.11 -27.84 -6.41
C SER A 129 5.54 -28.97 -5.46
N THR A 130 6.25 -28.66 -4.37
CA THR A 130 6.60 -29.67 -3.36
C THR A 130 5.38 -30.20 -2.60
N GLU A 131 4.25 -29.48 -2.62
CA GLU A 131 2.96 -29.94 -2.10
C GLU A 131 2.50 -31.27 -2.74
N LEU A 132 2.94 -31.58 -3.96
CA LEU A 132 2.63 -32.86 -4.63
C LEU A 132 3.06 -34.09 -3.82
N ARG A 133 4.05 -33.95 -2.93
CA ARG A 133 4.47 -35.04 -2.02
C ARG A 133 3.38 -35.45 -1.02
N PHE A 134 2.41 -34.59 -0.76
CA PHE A 134 1.27 -34.83 0.14
C PHE A 134 0.04 -35.38 -0.61
N GLY A 135 0.16 -35.60 -1.92
CA GLY A 135 -0.89 -36.14 -2.78
C GLY A 135 -1.54 -35.09 -3.69
N VAL A 136 -2.09 -35.57 -4.81
CA VAL A 136 -2.68 -34.70 -5.85
C VAL A 136 -3.93 -33.98 -5.33
N ASN A 137 -4.75 -34.61 -4.50
CA ASN A 137 -5.95 -33.98 -3.94
C ASN A 137 -5.57 -32.79 -3.06
N THR A 138 -4.63 -32.99 -2.13
CA THR A 138 -4.09 -31.92 -1.28
C THR A 138 -3.48 -30.79 -2.10
N PHE A 139 -2.74 -31.12 -3.17
CA PHE A 139 -2.19 -30.12 -4.08
C PHE A 139 -3.28 -29.27 -4.75
N VAL A 140 -4.37 -29.90 -5.20
CA VAL A 140 -5.52 -29.20 -5.81
C VAL A 140 -6.24 -28.33 -4.78
N GLU A 141 -6.43 -28.81 -3.56
CA GLU A 141 -7.00 -28.01 -2.47
C GLU A 141 -6.10 -26.81 -2.14
N SER A 142 -4.79 -27.01 -2.02
CA SER A 142 -3.80 -25.95 -1.84
C SER A 142 -3.80 -24.93 -2.98
N LEU A 143 -4.11 -25.33 -4.22
CA LEU A 143 -4.29 -24.40 -5.35
C LEU A 143 -5.52 -23.51 -5.19
N PHE A 144 -6.65 -24.05 -4.73
CA PHE A 144 -7.84 -23.25 -4.43
C PHE A 144 -7.58 -22.25 -3.31
N VAL A 145 -6.98 -22.72 -2.22
CA VAL A 145 -6.56 -21.86 -1.09
C VAL A 145 -5.63 -20.74 -1.58
N LEU A 146 -4.62 -21.07 -2.37
CA LEU A 146 -3.70 -20.07 -2.94
C LEU A 146 -4.45 -19.03 -3.79
N ALA A 147 -5.41 -19.46 -4.61
CA ALA A 147 -6.19 -18.57 -5.45
C ALA A 147 -7.08 -17.62 -4.62
N GLU A 148 -7.77 -18.14 -3.60
CA GLU A 148 -8.62 -17.36 -2.69
C GLU A 148 -7.82 -16.27 -1.97
N TYR A 149 -6.70 -16.64 -1.34
CA TYR A 149 -5.88 -15.68 -0.61
C TYR A 149 -5.16 -14.69 -1.54
N SER A 150 -4.71 -15.14 -2.71
CA SER A 150 -4.13 -14.23 -3.71
C SER A 150 -5.15 -13.20 -4.20
N PHE A 151 -6.41 -13.61 -4.38
CA PHE A 151 -7.50 -12.72 -4.76
C PHE A 151 -7.79 -11.68 -3.66
N VAL A 152 -7.87 -12.11 -2.39
CA VAL A 152 -8.06 -11.18 -1.25
C VAL A 152 -6.89 -10.20 -1.15
N LEU A 153 -5.65 -10.68 -1.26
CA LEU A 153 -4.46 -9.82 -1.25
C LEU A 153 -4.50 -8.79 -2.41
N PHE A 154 -4.89 -9.23 -3.61
CA PHE A 154 -5.08 -8.36 -4.75
C PHE A 154 -6.12 -7.27 -4.49
N LEU A 155 -7.27 -7.62 -3.91
CA LEU A 155 -8.30 -6.64 -3.54
C LEU A 155 -7.78 -5.62 -2.51
N ILE A 156 -7.06 -6.06 -1.48
CA ILE A 156 -6.44 -5.16 -0.49
C ILE A 156 -5.49 -4.18 -1.18
N ILE A 157 -4.61 -4.68 -2.05
CA ILE A 157 -3.66 -3.85 -2.80
C ILE A 157 -4.40 -2.87 -3.73
N LEU A 158 -5.46 -3.33 -4.40
CA LEU A 158 -6.28 -2.51 -5.29
C LEU A 158 -6.95 -1.37 -4.53
N PHE A 159 -7.65 -1.66 -3.42
CA PHE A 159 -8.32 -0.65 -2.61
C PHE A 159 -7.32 0.30 -1.96
N TYR A 160 -6.18 -0.19 -1.49
CA TYR A 160 -5.11 0.65 -0.95
C TYR A 160 -4.52 1.56 -2.03
N TYR A 161 -4.30 1.04 -3.24
CA TYR A 161 -3.85 1.83 -4.39
C TYR A 161 -4.87 2.91 -4.76
N LEU A 162 -6.17 2.59 -4.79
CA LEU A 162 -7.23 3.57 -5.05
C LEU A 162 -7.30 4.64 -3.95
N TYR A 163 -7.17 4.24 -2.68
CA TYR A 163 -7.07 5.16 -1.56
C TYR A 163 -5.87 6.10 -1.70
N LEU A 164 -4.67 5.58 -1.95
CA LEU A 164 -3.47 6.38 -2.17
C LEU A 164 -3.59 7.28 -3.41
N ARG A 165 -4.22 6.81 -4.48
CA ARG A 165 -4.48 7.64 -5.68
C ARG A 165 -5.44 8.79 -5.35
N ASN A 166 -6.41 8.55 -4.49
CA ASN A 166 -7.34 9.57 -4.03
C ASN A 166 -6.70 10.54 -3.03
N GLN A 167 -5.78 10.08 -2.19
CA GLN A 167 -4.99 10.93 -1.27
C GLN A 167 -3.84 11.68 -1.95
N GLY A 168 -3.26 11.10 -3.01
CA GLY A 168 -2.28 11.73 -3.89
C GLY A 168 -2.86 12.91 -4.69
N LYS A 169 -4.16 13.19 -4.54
CA LYS A 169 -4.79 14.47 -4.86
C LYS A 169 -4.71 15.46 -3.68
N SER A 170 -3.54 15.60 -3.05
CA SER A 170 -3.21 16.72 -2.15
C SER A 170 -2.30 17.70 -2.92
N PRO A 171 -2.35 19.03 -2.65
CA PRO A 171 -2.25 20.08 -3.64
C PRO A 171 -0.82 20.21 -4.18
N ILE A 172 -0.53 19.51 -5.27
CA ILE A 172 0.07 20.26 -6.39
C ILE A 172 -0.91 21.42 -6.58
N GLU A 173 -0.50 22.68 -6.41
CA GLU A 173 -1.35 23.85 -6.66
C GLU A 173 -2.09 23.61 -7.98
N LYS A 174 -3.31 23.09 -7.88
CA LYS A 174 -4.11 22.87 -9.05
C LYS A 174 -4.67 24.25 -9.30
N GLU A 175 -4.00 24.94 -10.20
CA GLU A 175 -4.45 26.23 -10.67
C GLU A 175 -5.70 25.97 -11.51
N LEU A 176 -6.84 26.48 -11.07
CA LEU A 176 -7.98 26.63 -11.96
C LEU A 176 -7.67 27.84 -12.82
N ASP A 177 -7.16 27.59 -14.02
CA ASP A 177 -6.90 28.63 -15.01
C ASP A 177 -8.22 29.04 -15.68
N LEU A 178 -8.80 30.13 -15.17
CA LEU A 178 -10.06 30.66 -15.70
C LEU A 178 -9.86 31.39 -17.04
N SER A 179 -8.62 31.65 -17.46
CA SER A 179 -8.33 32.25 -18.77
C SER A 179 -8.63 31.31 -19.94
N LEU A 180 -8.64 29.99 -19.69
CA LEU A 180 -8.97 28.97 -20.68
C LEU A 180 -10.46 28.99 -21.08
N PHE A 181 -11.32 29.63 -20.29
CA PHE A 181 -12.76 29.66 -20.50
C PHE A 181 -13.21 31.07 -20.92
N GLN A 182 -13.12 31.36 -22.22
CA GLN A 182 -13.48 32.67 -22.78
C GLN A 182 -14.96 33.05 -22.58
N GLU A 183 -15.83 32.07 -22.31
CA GLU A 183 -17.26 32.28 -22.07
C GLU A 183 -17.57 32.82 -20.66
N LEU A 184 -16.59 32.79 -19.75
CA LEU A 184 -16.75 33.30 -18.39
C LEU A 184 -16.47 34.80 -18.33
N THR A 185 -17.48 35.56 -17.90
CA THR A 185 -17.31 37.00 -17.62
C THR A 185 -16.50 37.21 -16.35
N ASP A 186 -15.91 38.40 -16.16
CA ASP A 186 -15.15 38.70 -14.93
C ASP A 186 -16.00 38.53 -13.66
N ARG A 187 -17.30 38.83 -13.75
CA ARG A 187 -18.26 38.59 -12.68
C ARG A 187 -18.41 37.09 -12.35
N ASP A 188 -18.37 36.22 -13.35
CA ASP A 188 -18.45 34.77 -13.13
C ASP A 188 -17.18 34.28 -12.42
N LYS A 189 -16.02 34.82 -12.79
CA LYS A 189 -14.74 34.49 -12.15
C LYS A 189 -14.76 34.88 -10.66
N GLU A 190 -15.30 36.05 -10.33
CA GLU A 190 -15.50 36.47 -8.94
C GLU A 190 -16.49 35.56 -8.18
N TRP A 191 -17.59 35.16 -8.81
CA TRP A 191 -18.57 34.29 -8.16
C TRP A 191 -18.02 32.87 -7.93
N ILE A 192 -17.21 32.36 -8.86
CA ILE A 192 -16.46 31.10 -8.69
C ILE A 192 -15.53 31.20 -7.48
N GLU A 193 -14.81 32.31 -7.33
CA GLU A 193 -13.92 32.59 -6.19
C GLU A 193 -14.68 32.56 -4.86
N LEU A 194 -15.81 33.24 -4.78
CA LEU A 194 -16.67 33.24 -3.59
C LEU A 194 -17.22 31.85 -3.26
N ILE A 195 -17.54 31.04 -4.27
CA ILE A 195 -18.04 29.67 -4.07
C ILE A 195 -16.95 28.71 -3.61
N LEU A 196 -15.73 28.84 -4.12
CA LEU A 196 -14.58 28.08 -3.64
C LEU A 196 -14.23 28.43 -2.19
N GLN A 197 -14.54 29.65 -1.75
CA GLN A 197 -14.47 30.08 -0.34
C GLN A 197 -15.71 29.68 0.49
N GLU A 198 -16.55 28.77 -0.02
CA GLU A 198 -17.75 28.26 0.65
C GLU A 198 -18.85 29.30 0.93
N THR A 199 -18.79 30.47 0.30
CA THR A 199 -19.80 31.52 0.48
C THR A 199 -21.18 31.05 0.03
N LYS A 200 -22.22 31.31 0.83
CA LYS A 200 -23.62 30.95 0.49
C LYS A 200 -24.14 31.81 -0.67
N TYR A 201 -24.98 31.25 -1.54
CA TYR A 201 -25.60 31.98 -2.64
C TYR A 201 -26.39 33.22 -2.19
N SER A 202 -27.03 33.16 -1.02
CA SER A 202 -27.75 34.30 -0.42
C SER A 202 -26.82 35.48 -0.13
N THR A 203 -25.59 35.21 0.31
CA THR A 203 -24.59 36.23 0.62
C THR A 203 -24.05 36.88 -0.65
N ILE A 204 -23.75 36.07 -1.68
CA ILE A 204 -23.34 36.57 -2.99
C ILE A 204 -24.46 37.43 -3.60
N ALA A 205 -25.71 36.97 -3.50
CA ALA A 205 -26.87 37.71 -3.98
C ALA A 205 -26.99 39.09 -3.32
N SER A 206 -26.81 39.16 -2.00
CA SER A 206 -26.82 40.41 -1.24
C SER A 206 -25.68 41.37 -1.64
N GLN A 207 -24.46 40.86 -1.83
CA GLN A 207 -23.30 41.68 -2.18
C GLN A 207 -23.44 42.32 -3.56
N TYR A 208 -23.97 41.56 -4.52
CA TYR A 208 -24.12 42.01 -5.92
C TYR A 208 -25.50 42.62 -6.22
N LYS A 209 -26.36 42.80 -5.21
CA LYS A 209 -27.73 43.34 -5.35
C LYS A 209 -28.57 42.58 -6.39
N VAL A 210 -28.46 41.26 -6.41
CA VAL A 210 -29.24 40.35 -7.28
C VAL A 210 -30.07 39.38 -6.44
N THR A 211 -31.00 38.66 -7.07
CA THR A 211 -31.77 37.62 -6.36
C THR A 211 -30.97 36.32 -6.24
N GLU A 212 -31.21 35.53 -5.20
CA GLU A 212 -30.58 34.20 -5.05
C GLU A 212 -30.88 33.27 -6.24
N GLY A 213 -32.08 33.38 -6.82
CA GLY A 213 -32.46 32.63 -8.03
C GLY A 213 -31.57 32.97 -9.23
N THR A 214 -31.21 34.25 -9.40
CA THR A 214 -30.28 34.70 -10.43
C THR A 214 -28.89 34.08 -10.25
N VAL A 215 -28.39 34.04 -9.01
CA VAL A 215 -27.09 33.41 -8.69
C VAL A 215 -27.12 31.91 -9.00
N LYS A 216 -28.15 31.19 -8.55
CA LYS A 216 -28.30 29.75 -8.81
C LYS A 216 -28.34 29.43 -10.31
N ASN A 217 -29.11 30.20 -11.09
CA ASN A 217 -29.21 30.00 -12.53
C ASN A 217 -27.87 30.26 -13.23
N ARG A 218 -27.16 31.34 -12.87
CA ARG A 218 -25.85 31.62 -13.47
C ARG A 218 -24.82 30.56 -13.09
N MET A 219 -24.80 30.11 -11.83
CA MET A 219 -23.89 29.05 -11.38
C MET A 219 -24.13 27.72 -12.09
N ARG A 220 -25.39 27.38 -12.42
CA ARG A 220 -25.67 26.22 -13.28
C ARG A 220 -25.03 26.34 -14.66
N CYS A 221 -25.08 27.52 -15.28
CA CYS A 221 -24.41 27.76 -16.55
C CYS A 221 -22.88 27.63 -16.41
N ILE A 222 -22.30 28.23 -15.37
CA ILE A 222 -20.87 28.13 -15.07
C ILE A 222 -20.44 26.67 -14.87
N PHE A 223 -21.19 25.89 -14.08
CA PHE A 223 -20.87 24.48 -13.87
C PHE A 223 -20.91 23.69 -15.17
N LYS A 224 -21.87 23.98 -16.05
CA LYS A 224 -21.93 23.36 -17.39
C LYS A 224 -20.71 23.73 -18.24
N THR A 225 -20.27 24.99 -18.22
CA THR A 225 -19.05 25.43 -18.93
C THR A 225 -17.79 24.74 -18.39
N LEU A 226 -17.76 24.42 -17.10
CA LEU A 226 -16.65 23.71 -16.43
C LEU A 226 -16.80 22.18 -16.47
N ASP A 227 -17.78 21.65 -17.20
CA ASP A 227 -18.10 20.22 -17.30
C ASP A 227 -18.36 19.54 -15.94
N VAL A 228 -19.11 20.23 -15.06
CA VAL A 228 -19.50 19.73 -13.74
C VAL A 228 -21.01 19.73 -13.58
N SER A 229 -21.55 18.70 -12.92
CA SER A 229 -22.99 18.48 -12.74
C SER A 229 -23.66 19.53 -11.85
N ASP A 230 -23.03 19.90 -10.75
CA ASP A 230 -23.65 20.65 -9.66
C ASP A 230 -22.61 21.22 -8.69
N ARG A 231 -23.09 21.93 -7.65
CA ARG A 231 -22.22 22.54 -6.64
C ARG A 231 -21.39 21.50 -5.89
N ILE A 232 -21.97 20.33 -5.59
CA ILE A 232 -21.26 19.27 -4.86
C ILE A 232 -20.14 18.72 -5.76
N GLY A 233 -20.44 18.41 -7.02
CA GLY A 233 -19.43 18.02 -8.01
C GLY A 233 -18.37 19.10 -8.18
N PHE A 234 -18.74 20.38 -8.16
CA PHE A 234 -17.82 21.49 -8.33
C PHE A 234 -16.85 21.59 -7.15
N MET A 235 -17.36 21.54 -5.92
CA MET A 235 -16.51 21.53 -4.71
C MET A 235 -15.67 20.26 -4.59
N ALA A 236 -16.18 19.10 -5.02
CA ALA A 236 -15.40 17.86 -5.05
C ALA A 236 -14.27 17.88 -6.08
N THR A 237 -14.46 18.60 -7.19
CA THR A 237 -13.50 18.65 -8.31
C THR A 237 -12.46 19.75 -8.12
N TYR A 238 -12.88 20.92 -7.66
CA TYR A 238 -12.09 22.16 -7.59
C TYR A 238 -11.88 22.68 -6.16
N GLY A 239 -12.42 22.02 -5.13
CA GLY A 239 -12.18 22.40 -3.74
C GLY A 239 -10.69 22.43 -3.41
N GLY A 240 -10.19 23.58 -2.96
CA GLY A 240 -8.77 23.79 -2.65
C GLY A 240 -7.87 24.19 -3.83
N TYR A 241 -8.43 24.48 -5.01
CA TYR A 241 -7.67 25.01 -6.15
C TYR A 241 -7.35 26.50 -5.95
N LYS A 242 -6.19 26.95 -6.42
CA LYS A 242 -5.88 28.39 -6.54
C LYS A 242 -6.42 28.90 -7.87
N ILE A 243 -7.04 30.07 -7.90
CA ILE A 243 -7.51 30.65 -9.15
C ILE A 243 -6.34 31.38 -9.83
N LYS A 244 -6.10 31.04 -11.09
CA LYS A 244 -5.26 31.83 -11.99
C LYS A 244 -6.16 32.62 -12.92
N LYS A 245 -5.99 33.94 -12.91
CA LYS A 245 -6.82 34.91 -13.64
C LYS A 245 -6.26 35.17 -15.03
#